data_AF-A0A8C2AA12-F1
#
_entry.id   AF-A0A8C2AA12-F1
#
_cell.length_a   1.000
_cell.length_b   1.000
_cell.length_c   1.000
_cell.angle_alpha   90.00
_cell.angle_beta   90.00
_cell.angle_gamma   90.00
#
_symmetry.space_group_name_H-M   'P 1'
#
loop_
_entity.id
_entity.type
_entity.pdbx_description
1 polymer ?
#
loop_
_entity_poly.entity_id
_entity_poly.type
_entity_poly.pdbx_seq_one_letter_code
_entity_poly.pdbx_strand_id
1 'polypeptide(L)'
;MLLLYTEMTKILTAECTQPSFASRNVVLSNHLSTQNFTNGSTVTFECVIGHKPVDPKASRSVTCEGNQWTSLELSCTRKSCGSLADFSHGRYDMTGNLFGDTAKPVCDKGYMLAGKETTRTCRDQGWDGRDPLCESVKCSAPPAIENGQLVDEPLESYNYLEAVSYRCNKGLNLIGASTLHCSEDGTFKPDPPKCFDGCPTPIIPNAKRIGGKSPPYKLGNFIEYQCGDGYRLEGDGYIVCKANGWSPEPPQCIVLPTTTTTTTTTTTPATPTTPKPPKRTALPTPPTTTTTPVTSTTPKPSERTAPWVVALIVVIVLIAVGVIICLIVKRKRSKHLYSDKVATDNQEDRL
;
A
#
# COMPACT_ATOMS: atom_id res chain seq x y z
N MET A 1 -78.65 0.67 -60.36
CA MET A 1 -77.52 -0.23 -60.01
C MET A 1 -76.31 0.18 -60.81
N LEU A 2 -75.49 1.09 -60.29
CA LEU A 2 -74.10 1.38 -60.74
C LEU A 2 -73.62 2.60 -59.94
N LEU A 3 -73.34 2.37 -58.66
CA LEU A 3 -72.38 3.18 -57.92
C LEU A 3 -71.30 2.19 -57.51
N LEU A 4 -70.26 2.16 -58.33
CA LEU A 4 -69.04 1.42 -58.09
C LEU A 4 -68.45 1.94 -56.78
N TYR A 5 -68.45 1.09 -55.77
CA TYR A 5 -67.56 1.20 -54.62
C TYR A 5 -66.13 1.22 -55.15
N THR A 6 -65.57 2.42 -55.32
CA THR A 6 -64.12 2.60 -55.36
C THR A 6 -63.61 2.46 -53.93
N GLU A 7 -63.49 1.21 -53.49
CA GLU A 7 -62.57 0.83 -52.42
C GLU A 7 -61.19 1.35 -52.83
N MET A 8 -60.71 2.36 -52.11
CA MET A 8 -59.30 2.71 -52.07
C MET A 8 -58.54 1.46 -51.63
N THR A 9 -58.09 0.67 -52.59
CA THR A 9 -56.95 -0.22 -52.40
C THR A 9 -55.73 0.69 -52.21
N LYS A 10 -55.60 1.27 -51.01
CA LYS A 10 -54.28 1.59 -50.47
C LYS A 10 -53.54 0.28 -50.48
N ILE A 11 -52.71 0.07 -51.50
CA ILE A 11 -51.66 -0.93 -51.47
C ILE A 11 -50.90 -0.58 -50.19
N LEU A 12 -51.12 -1.36 -49.13
CA LEU A 12 -50.36 -1.25 -47.91
C LEU A 12 -48.96 -1.71 -48.32
N THR A 13 -48.14 -0.78 -48.80
CA THR A 13 -46.73 -1.04 -49.08
C THR A 13 -46.17 -1.56 -47.78
N ALA A 14 -45.62 -2.76 -47.84
CA ALA A 14 -45.09 -3.38 -46.67
C ALA A 14 -43.86 -2.56 -46.24
N GLU A 15 -43.99 -1.86 -45.12
CA GLU A 15 -43.04 -0.86 -44.64
C GLU A 15 -42.65 -1.20 -43.20
N CYS A 16 -41.36 -1.33 -42.97
CA CYS A 16 -40.82 -1.51 -41.64
C CYS A 16 -40.62 -0.15 -40.96
N THR A 17 -40.87 -0.06 -39.66
CA THR A 17 -40.52 1.11 -38.84
C THR A 17 -39.10 0.99 -38.32
N GLN A 18 -38.54 2.08 -37.78
CA GLN A 18 -37.17 2.07 -37.24
C GLN A 18 -36.93 0.94 -36.22
N PRO A 19 -36.01 -0.01 -36.47
CA PRO A 19 -35.76 -1.13 -35.57
C PRO A 19 -35.01 -0.66 -34.32
N SER A 20 -35.34 -1.27 -33.17
CA SER A 20 -34.66 -1.04 -31.89
C SER A 20 -34.19 -2.36 -31.30
N PHE A 21 -32.88 -2.47 -31.05
CA PHE A 21 -32.23 -3.63 -30.42
C PHE A 21 -31.43 -3.22 -29.19
N ALA A 22 -31.91 -2.25 -28.42
CA ALA A 22 -31.18 -1.64 -27.30
C ALA A 22 -30.63 -2.66 -26.28
N SER A 23 -31.36 -3.75 -26.03
CA SER A 23 -30.94 -4.84 -25.13
C SER A 23 -29.67 -5.58 -25.57
N ARG A 24 -29.25 -5.43 -26.82
CA ARG A 24 -28.02 -6.04 -27.39
C ARG A 24 -26.81 -5.12 -27.35
N ASN A 25 -26.91 -3.94 -26.70
CA ASN A 25 -25.86 -2.91 -26.64
C ASN A 25 -25.39 -2.44 -28.03
N VAL A 26 -26.34 -2.29 -28.95
CA VAL A 26 -26.11 -1.81 -30.32
C VAL A 26 -26.84 -0.50 -30.58
N VAL A 27 -26.29 0.29 -31.51
CA VAL A 27 -26.86 1.54 -32.01
C VAL A 27 -26.80 1.54 -33.53
N LEU A 28 -27.71 2.26 -34.19
CA LEU A 28 -27.65 2.46 -35.63
C LEU A 28 -26.37 3.23 -35.98
N SER A 29 -25.63 2.72 -36.98
CA SER A 29 -24.34 3.31 -37.38
C SER A 29 -24.49 4.75 -37.91
N ASN A 30 -25.67 5.07 -38.44
CA ASN A 30 -26.02 6.39 -38.95
C ASN A 30 -27.27 6.92 -38.25
N HIS A 31 -27.33 8.24 -38.05
CA HIS A 31 -28.56 8.93 -37.68
C HIS A 31 -29.51 8.96 -38.87
N LEU A 32 -30.51 8.07 -38.87
CA LEU A 32 -31.55 8.03 -39.90
C LEU A 32 -32.62 9.06 -39.59
N SER A 33 -32.88 9.98 -40.51
CA SER A 33 -34.00 10.95 -40.43
C SER A 33 -35.35 10.33 -40.81
N THR A 34 -35.33 9.15 -41.44
CA THR A 34 -36.51 8.44 -41.96
C THR A 34 -37.03 7.44 -40.93
N GLN A 35 -38.35 7.44 -40.69
CA GLN A 35 -38.99 6.53 -39.74
C GLN A 35 -39.57 5.26 -40.40
N ASN A 36 -39.80 5.29 -41.72
CA ASN A 36 -40.36 4.17 -42.50
C ASN A 36 -39.37 3.68 -43.57
N PHE A 37 -39.33 2.37 -43.77
CA PHE A 37 -38.39 1.68 -44.66
C PHE A 37 -39.17 0.76 -45.59
N THR A 38 -38.94 0.86 -46.90
CA THR A 38 -39.57 -0.01 -47.89
C THR A 38 -38.98 -1.42 -47.83
N ASN A 39 -39.75 -2.42 -48.27
CA ASN A 39 -39.27 -3.79 -48.43
C ASN A 39 -37.94 -3.86 -49.19
N GLY A 40 -36.97 -4.63 -48.67
CA GLY A 40 -35.60 -4.73 -49.16
C GLY A 40 -34.62 -3.69 -48.57
N SER A 41 -35.11 -2.68 -47.85
CA SER A 41 -34.24 -1.72 -47.14
C SER A 41 -33.37 -2.43 -46.11
N THR A 42 -32.09 -2.07 -46.05
CA THR A 42 -31.12 -2.65 -45.12
C THR A 42 -30.55 -1.56 -44.22
N VAL A 43 -30.49 -1.81 -42.91
CA VAL A 43 -29.86 -0.91 -41.94
C VAL A 43 -28.75 -1.63 -41.19
N THR A 44 -27.69 -0.90 -40.82
CA THR A 44 -26.49 -1.45 -40.18
C THR A 44 -26.33 -0.93 -38.76
N PHE A 45 -25.94 -1.83 -37.86
CA PHE A 45 -25.71 -1.56 -36.45
C PHE A 45 -24.23 -1.66 -36.07
N GLU A 46 -23.86 -0.85 -35.08
CA GLU A 46 -22.57 -0.89 -34.42
C GLU A 46 -22.76 -1.07 -32.92
N CYS A 47 -21.71 -1.53 -32.23
CA CYS A 47 -21.76 -1.59 -30.77
C CYS A 47 -21.77 -0.16 -30.20
N VAL A 48 -22.53 0.03 -29.11
CA VAL A 48 -22.45 1.29 -28.35
C VAL A 48 -21.03 1.53 -27.85
N ILE A 49 -20.70 2.79 -27.54
CA ILE A 49 -19.38 3.19 -27.03
C ILE A 49 -18.99 2.30 -25.84
N GLY A 50 -17.71 1.89 -25.81
CA GLY A 50 -17.20 1.00 -24.77
C GLY A 50 -17.56 -0.47 -24.91
N HIS A 51 -18.26 -0.88 -25.98
CA HIS A 51 -18.61 -2.28 -26.24
C HIS A 51 -17.94 -2.82 -27.50
N LYS A 52 -17.82 -4.14 -27.59
CA LYS A 52 -17.26 -4.90 -28.71
C LYS A 52 -18.17 -6.07 -29.09
N PRO A 53 -18.14 -6.55 -30.33
CA PRO A 53 -18.91 -7.72 -30.75
C PRO A 53 -18.53 -8.95 -29.92
N VAL A 54 -19.52 -9.74 -29.52
CA VAL A 54 -19.32 -11.06 -28.91
C VAL A 54 -18.72 -12.02 -29.95
N ASP A 55 -19.28 -12.02 -31.17
CA ASP A 55 -18.69 -12.68 -32.34
C ASP A 55 -18.28 -11.61 -33.39
N PRO A 56 -16.97 -11.48 -33.72
CA PRO A 56 -16.50 -10.56 -34.74
C PRO A 56 -17.08 -10.79 -36.14
N LYS A 57 -17.56 -12.01 -36.43
CA LYS A 57 -18.10 -12.42 -37.74
C LYS A 57 -19.62 -12.28 -37.85
N ALA A 58 -20.33 -11.99 -36.77
CA ALA A 58 -21.78 -11.83 -36.77
C ALA A 58 -22.23 -10.74 -37.74
N SER A 59 -23.34 -10.98 -38.44
CA SER A 59 -23.95 -9.98 -39.32
C SER A 59 -24.34 -8.72 -38.53
N ARG A 60 -23.96 -7.56 -39.06
CA ARG A 60 -24.25 -6.23 -38.50
C ARG A 60 -25.50 -5.59 -39.08
N SER A 61 -26.14 -6.23 -40.05
CA SER A 61 -27.25 -5.64 -40.81
C SER A 61 -28.52 -6.46 -40.69
N VAL A 62 -29.66 -5.77 -40.70
CA VAL A 62 -30.99 -6.36 -40.84
C VAL A 62 -31.66 -5.80 -42.08
N THR A 63 -32.48 -6.62 -42.70
CA THR A 63 -33.21 -6.32 -43.94
C THR A 63 -34.70 -6.33 -43.66
N CYS A 64 -35.42 -5.36 -44.21
CA CYS A 64 -36.88 -5.31 -44.13
C CYS A 64 -37.46 -6.32 -45.12
N GLU A 65 -38.12 -7.37 -44.62
CA GLU A 65 -38.80 -8.39 -45.41
C GLU A 65 -40.32 -8.26 -45.20
N GLY A 66 -40.98 -7.59 -46.13
CA GLY A 66 -42.38 -7.20 -45.98
C GLY A 66 -42.55 -6.14 -44.88
N ASN A 67 -43.12 -6.53 -43.74
CA ASN A 67 -43.36 -5.67 -42.57
C ASN A 67 -42.47 -6.01 -41.37
N GLN A 68 -41.54 -6.96 -41.52
CA GLN A 68 -40.69 -7.42 -40.42
C GLN A 68 -39.21 -7.31 -40.77
N TRP A 69 -38.41 -6.95 -39.78
CA TRP A 69 -36.97 -7.00 -39.89
C TRP A 69 -36.46 -8.42 -39.71
N THR A 70 -35.43 -8.79 -40.47
CA THR A 70 -34.66 -10.01 -40.19
C THR A 70 -34.00 -9.92 -38.80
N SER A 71 -33.62 -11.09 -38.26
CA SER A 71 -32.98 -11.15 -36.95
C SER A 71 -31.57 -10.57 -36.97
N LEU A 72 -31.27 -9.67 -36.04
CA LEU A 72 -29.90 -9.18 -35.84
C LEU A 72 -29.05 -10.23 -35.11
N GLU A 73 -27.97 -10.67 -35.74
CA GLU A 73 -26.98 -11.58 -35.14
C GLU A 73 -26.03 -10.85 -34.19
N LEU A 74 -25.65 -9.61 -34.52
CA LEU A 74 -24.74 -8.80 -33.70
C LEU A 74 -25.26 -8.68 -32.26
N SER A 75 -24.39 -9.03 -31.33
CA SER A 75 -24.56 -8.84 -29.89
C SER A 75 -23.26 -8.30 -29.33
N CYS A 76 -23.33 -7.31 -28.45
CA CYS A 76 -22.16 -6.59 -27.96
C CYS A 76 -21.98 -6.73 -26.45
N THR A 77 -20.72 -6.90 -26.04
CA THR A 77 -20.30 -6.97 -24.63
C THR A 77 -19.30 -5.87 -24.31
N ARG A 78 -19.13 -5.56 -23.02
CA ARG A 78 -18.21 -4.52 -22.56
C ARG A 78 -16.77 -4.81 -23.01
N LYS A 79 -16.06 -3.78 -23.47
CA LYS A 79 -14.62 -3.84 -23.75
C LYS A 79 -13.87 -3.95 -22.43
N SER A 80 -12.74 -4.66 -22.44
CA SER A 80 -11.82 -4.68 -21.31
C SER A 80 -10.75 -3.61 -21.48
N CYS A 81 -10.45 -2.87 -20.42
CA CYS A 81 -9.33 -1.93 -20.37
C CYS A 81 -8.01 -2.58 -19.95
N GLY A 82 -8.02 -3.89 -19.63
CA GLY A 82 -6.87 -4.58 -19.05
C GLY A 82 -6.66 -4.25 -17.58
N SER A 83 -5.61 -4.83 -16.99
CA SER A 83 -5.24 -4.59 -15.60
C SER A 83 -4.39 -3.33 -15.47
N LEU A 84 -4.54 -2.62 -14.36
CA LEU A 84 -3.62 -1.55 -13.97
C LEU A 84 -2.44 -2.14 -13.21
N ALA A 85 -1.25 -1.60 -13.45
CA ALA A 85 -0.07 -1.93 -12.66
C ALA A 85 -0.07 -1.15 -11.34
N ASP A 86 0.67 -1.66 -10.36
CA ASP A 86 1.00 -0.90 -9.16
C ASP A 86 1.86 0.31 -9.53
N PHE A 87 1.71 1.38 -8.75
CA PHE A 87 2.42 2.63 -8.94
C PHE A 87 3.32 2.91 -7.72
N SER A 88 4.13 3.96 -7.80
CA SER A 88 5.09 4.27 -6.74
C SER A 88 4.38 4.47 -5.39
N HIS A 89 4.69 3.58 -4.44
CA HIS A 89 4.13 3.58 -3.09
C HIS A 89 2.59 3.47 -3.03
N GLY A 90 2.00 2.75 -3.97
CA GLY A 90 0.57 2.49 -3.96
C GLY A 90 0.07 1.52 -5.02
N ARG A 91 -1.21 1.18 -4.92
CA ARG A 91 -1.91 0.27 -5.81
C ARG A 91 -3.34 0.72 -6.06
N TYR A 92 -4.03 0.04 -6.96
CA TYR A 92 -5.45 0.27 -7.21
C TYR A 92 -6.32 -0.79 -6.53
N ASP A 93 -7.36 -0.34 -5.86
CA ASP A 93 -8.52 -1.15 -5.47
C ASP A 93 -9.56 -1.06 -6.60
N MET A 94 -9.81 -2.18 -7.29
CA MET A 94 -10.54 -2.23 -8.56
C MET A 94 -11.87 -2.94 -8.41
N THR A 95 -12.94 -2.41 -9.01
CA THR A 95 -14.23 -3.12 -9.10
C THR A 95 -14.24 -4.18 -10.20
N GLY A 96 -13.33 -4.05 -11.18
CA GLY A 96 -13.22 -4.90 -12.35
C GLY A 96 -12.32 -4.25 -13.41
N ASN A 97 -12.37 -4.75 -14.64
CA ASN A 97 -11.54 -4.28 -15.75
C ASN A 97 -12.32 -4.06 -17.07
N LEU A 98 -13.64 -4.01 -17.01
CA LEU A 98 -14.53 -3.80 -18.14
C LEU A 98 -15.02 -2.35 -18.18
N PHE A 99 -15.50 -1.91 -19.35
CA PHE A 99 -16.02 -0.56 -19.55
C PHE A 99 -16.99 -0.13 -18.45
N GLY A 100 -16.74 1.05 -17.87
CA GLY A 100 -17.49 1.59 -16.73
C GLY A 100 -16.99 1.14 -15.35
N ASP A 101 -16.11 0.13 -15.25
CA ASP A 101 -15.49 -0.26 -13.97
C ASP A 101 -14.52 0.83 -13.49
N THR A 102 -14.29 0.88 -12.18
CA THR A 102 -13.48 1.92 -11.53
C THR A 102 -12.31 1.33 -10.76
N ALA A 103 -11.26 2.14 -10.61
CA ALA A 103 -10.04 1.81 -9.89
C ALA A 103 -9.68 2.96 -8.96
N LYS A 104 -9.86 2.74 -7.65
CA LYS A 104 -9.57 3.71 -6.60
C LYS A 104 -8.12 3.56 -6.14
N PRO A 105 -7.32 4.64 -6.11
CA PRO A 105 -5.95 4.53 -5.64
C PRO A 105 -5.87 4.36 -4.11
N VAL A 106 -4.95 3.51 -3.67
CA VAL A 106 -4.66 3.22 -2.27
C VAL A 106 -3.15 3.29 -2.07
N CYS A 107 -2.70 4.22 -1.23
CA CYS A 107 -1.27 4.36 -0.90
C CYS A 107 -0.82 3.27 0.07
N ASP A 108 0.47 2.95 0.01
CA ASP A 108 1.11 2.05 0.95
C ASP A 108 1.20 2.66 2.35
N LYS A 109 1.51 1.80 3.34
CA LYS A 109 1.64 2.21 4.73
C LYS A 109 2.68 3.33 4.88
N GLY A 110 2.29 4.41 5.57
CA GLY A 110 3.14 5.59 5.77
C GLY A 110 3.22 6.54 4.57
N TYR A 111 2.33 6.38 3.58
CA TYR A 111 2.16 7.29 2.46
C TYR A 111 0.72 7.79 2.36
N MET A 112 0.54 8.99 1.83
CA MET A 112 -0.75 9.64 1.65
C MET A 112 -0.92 10.13 0.21
N LEU A 113 -2.15 10.07 -0.29
CA LEU A 113 -2.48 10.50 -1.64
C LEU A 113 -2.32 12.02 -1.74
N ALA A 114 -1.46 12.48 -2.64
CA ALA A 114 -1.26 13.90 -2.87
C ALA A 114 -2.38 14.49 -3.75
N GLY A 115 -3.01 15.56 -3.27
CA GLY A 115 -4.07 16.26 -4.00
C GLY A 115 -5.45 15.65 -3.83
N LYS A 116 -6.31 15.79 -4.85
CA LYS A 116 -7.69 15.26 -4.84
C LYS A 116 -7.69 13.80 -5.26
N GLU A 117 -8.64 13.03 -4.74
CA GLU A 117 -8.84 11.64 -5.13
C GLU A 117 -9.07 11.50 -6.65
N THR A 118 -8.22 10.73 -7.33
CA THR A 118 -8.26 10.51 -8.78
C THR A 118 -8.64 9.08 -9.12
N THR A 119 -9.86 8.66 -8.77
CA THR A 119 -10.41 7.37 -9.21
C THR A 119 -10.38 7.29 -10.73
N ARG A 120 -9.75 6.23 -11.26
CA ARG A 120 -9.70 5.97 -12.70
C ARG A 120 -10.95 5.20 -13.10
N THR A 121 -11.44 5.46 -14.30
CA THR A 121 -12.59 4.79 -14.90
C THR A 121 -12.17 4.14 -16.21
N CYS A 122 -12.60 2.91 -16.44
CA CYS A 122 -12.40 2.22 -17.71
C CYS A 122 -13.32 2.84 -18.78
N ARG A 123 -12.74 3.65 -19.67
CA ARG A 123 -13.41 4.33 -20.79
C ARG A 123 -13.24 3.54 -22.09
N ASP A 124 -13.69 4.12 -23.21
CA ASP A 124 -13.66 3.49 -24.53
C ASP A 124 -12.24 3.28 -25.07
N GLN A 125 -11.29 4.12 -24.65
CA GLN A 125 -9.86 4.06 -25.02
C GLN A 125 -8.98 3.38 -23.94
N GLY A 126 -9.56 2.85 -22.86
CA GLY A 126 -8.80 2.31 -21.74
C GLY A 126 -9.05 3.06 -20.42
N TRP A 127 -8.19 2.83 -19.43
CA TRP A 127 -8.25 3.53 -18.15
C TRP A 127 -7.92 5.02 -18.32
N ASP A 128 -8.86 5.89 -17.97
CA ASP A 128 -8.63 7.34 -18.00
C ASP A 128 -7.67 7.82 -16.90
N GLY A 129 -7.25 9.08 -16.97
CA GLY A 129 -6.35 9.66 -15.96
C GLY A 129 -4.91 9.16 -16.03
N ARG A 130 -4.10 9.61 -15.07
CA ARG A 130 -2.70 9.20 -14.86
C ARG A 130 -2.55 8.57 -13.49
N ASP A 131 -1.44 7.89 -13.28
CA ASP A 131 -1.12 7.36 -11.96
C ASP A 131 -0.99 8.53 -10.96
N PRO A 132 -1.58 8.40 -9.75
CA PRO A 132 -1.48 9.42 -8.74
C PRO A 132 -0.11 9.38 -8.06
N LEU A 133 0.14 10.41 -7.25
CA LEU A 133 1.32 10.49 -6.41
C LEU A 133 0.96 10.16 -4.96
N CYS A 134 1.65 9.19 -4.38
CA CYS A 134 1.64 8.94 -2.95
C CYS A 134 2.89 9.57 -2.34
N GLU A 135 2.71 10.52 -1.45
CA GLU A 135 3.79 11.19 -0.72
C GLU A 135 3.96 10.58 0.66
N SER A 136 5.20 10.46 1.12
CA SER A 136 5.47 9.92 2.46
C SER A 136 4.88 10.84 3.52
N VAL A 137 4.31 10.26 4.56
CA VAL A 137 3.97 10.96 5.80
C VAL A 137 5.23 11.63 6.34
N LYS A 138 5.07 12.85 6.87
CA LYS A 138 6.16 13.62 7.46
C LYS A 138 5.90 13.89 8.93
N CYS A 139 6.91 13.66 9.75
CA CYS A 139 6.92 14.08 11.14
C CYS A 139 7.54 15.48 11.24
N SER A 140 6.99 16.32 12.10
CA SER A 140 7.63 17.58 12.49
C SER A 140 8.90 17.31 13.29
N ALA A 141 9.71 18.34 13.55
CA ALA A 141 10.89 18.23 14.40
C ALA A 141 10.58 17.46 15.71
N PRO A 142 11.43 16.50 16.10
CA PRO A 142 11.20 15.66 17.26
C PRO A 142 11.25 16.49 18.56
N PRO A 143 10.51 16.09 19.60
CA PRO A 143 10.39 16.87 20.82
C PRO A 143 11.71 16.96 21.59
N ALA A 144 11.98 18.11 22.21
CA ALA A 144 13.11 18.23 23.13
C ALA A 144 12.85 17.41 24.42
N ILE A 145 13.91 16.84 24.98
CA ILE A 145 13.85 16.13 26.27
C ILE A 145 14.65 16.90 27.32
N GLU A 146 14.20 16.83 28.57
CA GLU A 146 14.90 17.47 29.68
C GLU A 146 16.22 16.75 29.99
N ASN A 147 17.29 17.51 30.22
CA ASN A 147 18.64 16.99 30.53
C ASN A 147 19.20 16.02 29.49
N GLY A 148 18.76 16.14 28.24
CA GLY A 148 19.27 15.39 27.10
C GLY A 148 19.16 16.22 25.83
N GLN A 149 19.62 15.63 24.74
CA GLN A 149 19.68 16.26 23.43
C GLN A 149 19.66 15.20 22.34
N LEU A 150 19.28 15.63 21.13
CA LEU A 150 19.47 14.80 19.95
C LEU A 150 20.95 14.58 19.69
N VAL A 151 21.25 13.44 19.07
CA VAL A 151 22.61 13.11 18.67
C VAL A 151 23.06 14.02 17.54
N ASP A 152 22.17 14.20 16.54
CA ASP A 152 22.35 15.02 15.36
C ASP A 152 21.53 16.33 15.45
N GLU A 153 21.85 17.29 14.57
CA GLU A 153 21.08 18.54 14.43
C GLU A 153 19.64 18.25 13.97
N PRO A 154 18.60 18.82 14.60
CA PRO A 154 17.23 18.58 14.21
C PRO A 154 16.90 19.20 12.85
N LEU A 155 16.29 18.39 11.98
CA LEU A 155 15.64 18.87 10.76
C LEU A 155 14.22 19.40 11.04
N GLU A 156 13.71 20.26 10.15
CA GLU A 156 12.33 20.77 10.23
C GLU A 156 11.29 19.66 10.02
N SER A 157 11.59 18.67 9.18
CA SER A 157 10.71 17.54 8.89
C SER A 157 11.48 16.26 8.59
N TYR A 158 10.89 15.12 8.93
CA TYR A 158 11.44 13.79 8.69
C TYR A 158 10.43 12.93 7.92
N ASN A 159 10.90 12.17 6.95
CA ASN A 159 10.06 11.24 6.20
C ASN A 159 9.76 9.99 7.02
N TYR A 160 8.67 9.30 6.67
CA TYR A 160 8.30 8.02 7.25
C TYR A 160 9.50 7.04 7.38
N LEU A 161 9.63 6.43 8.56
CA LEU A 161 10.73 5.54 9.00
C LEU A 161 12.10 6.17 9.23
N GLU A 162 12.32 7.46 8.87
CA GLU A 162 13.54 8.15 9.27
C GLU A 162 13.66 8.19 10.79
N ALA A 163 14.91 8.08 11.26
CA ALA A 163 15.21 7.86 12.66
C ALA A 163 15.97 9.04 13.26
N VAL A 164 15.71 9.30 14.53
CA VAL A 164 16.47 10.25 15.35
C VAL A 164 16.91 9.57 16.63
N SER A 165 18.12 9.88 17.08
CA SER A 165 18.66 9.32 18.31
C SER A 165 18.86 10.39 19.38
N TYR A 166 18.60 10.04 20.63
CA TYR A 166 18.80 10.89 21.80
C TYR A 166 19.97 10.40 22.63
N ARG A 167 20.63 11.35 23.29
CA ARG A 167 21.62 11.11 24.34
C ARG A 167 21.31 11.98 25.55
N CYS A 168 21.55 11.44 26.74
CA CYS A 168 21.45 12.22 27.96
C CYS A 168 22.73 13.04 28.21
N ASN A 169 22.60 14.11 29.00
CA ASN A 169 23.74 14.86 29.49
C ASN A 169 24.65 13.99 30.36
N LYS A 170 25.91 14.38 30.49
CA LYS A 170 26.95 13.58 31.17
C LYS A 170 26.53 13.23 32.61
N GLY A 171 26.63 11.94 32.95
CA GLY A 171 26.33 11.42 34.29
C GLY A 171 24.86 11.00 34.48
N LEU A 172 24.02 11.14 33.47
CA LEU A 172 22.62 10.71 33.51
C LEU A 172 22.40 9.43 32.68
N ASN A 173 21.43 8.64 33.11
CA ASN A 173 20.98 7.41 32.47
C ASN A 173 19.81 7.70 31.54
N LEU A 174 19.82 7.08 30.35
CA LEU A 174 18.74 7.16 29.38
C LEU A 174 17.73 6.04 29.66
N ILE A 175 16.49 6.42 29.96
CA ILE A 175 15.39 5.50 30.26
C ILE A 175 14.36 5.57 29.12
N GLY A 176 14.16 4.45 28.43
CA GLY A 176 13.31 4.35 27.23
C GLY A 176 14.13 4.02 25.98
N ALA A 177 13.51 4.15 24.81
CA ALA A 177 14.21 3.93 23.55
C ALA A 177 15.11 5.12 23.22
N SER A 178 16.38 4.85 22.95
CA SER A 178 17.32 5.91 22.53
C SER A 178 17.11 6.37 21.09
N THR A 179 16.40 5.59 20.27
CA THR A 179 16.13 5.89 18.86
C THR A 179 14.63 5.83 18.60
N LEU A 180 14.14 6.87 17.93
CA LEU A 180 12.75 7.06 17.56
C LEU A 180 12.64 7.11 16.04
N HIS A 181 11.53 6.61 15.50
CA HIS A 181 11.25 6.58 14.07
C HIS A 181 10.01 7.41 13.75
N CYS A 182 10.03 8.11 12.63
CA CYS A 182 8.83 8.78 12.13
C CYS A 182 7.77 7.74 11.75
N SER A 183 6.63 7.79 12.43
CA SER A 183 5.53 6.84 12.27
C SER A 183 4.52 7.29 11.21
N GLU A 184 3.58 6.42 10.89
CA GLU A 184 2.53 6.66 9.90
C GLU A 184 1.50 7.72 10.33
N ASP A 185 1.43 8.03 11.63
CA ASP A 185 0.56 9.05 12.21
C ASP A 185 1.20 10.45 12.21
N GLY A 186 2.41 10.59 11.63
CA GLY A 186 3.16 11.85 11.61
C GLY A 186 3.81 12.20 12.95
N THR A 187 3.90 11.25 13.88
CA THR A 187 4.60 11.41 15.16
C THR A 187 5.80 10.48 15.28
N PHE A 188 6.76 10.85 16.12
CA PHE A 188 7.88 9.98 16.42
C PHE A 188 7.48 8.88 17.41
N LYS A 189 7.84 7.63 17.11
CA LYS A 189 7.56 6.47 17.94
C LYS A 189 8.81 5.59 18.14
N PRO A 190 8.96 4.97 19.33
CA PRO A 190 8.12 5.11 20.53
C PRO A 190 8.25 6.51 21.16
N ASP A 191 7.61 6.75 22.31
CA ASP A 191 7.70 8.06 22.95
C ASP A 191 9.15 8.40 23.39
N PRO A 192 9.51 9.70 23.48
CA PRO A 192 10.88 10.13 23.77
C PRO A 192 11.41 9.58 25.10
N PRO A 193 12.72 9.26 25.18
CA PRO A 193 13.32 8.79 26.41
C PRO A 193 13.42 9.91 27.45
N LYS A 194 13.62 9.51 28.71
CA LYS A 194 13.82 10.42 29.84
C LYS A 194 15.20 10.23 30.42
N CYS A 195 15.82 11.32 30.86
CA CYS A 195 17.14 11.32 31.46
C CYS A 195 17.04 11.42 32.99
N PHE A 196 17.61 10.45 33.70
CA PHE A 196 17.59 10.39 35.16
C PHE A 196 18.98 10.24 35.77
N ASP A 197 19.22 10.88 36.89
CA ASP A 197 20.42 10.64 37.72
C ASP A 197 20.18 9.37 38.58
N GLY A 198 20.37 8.21 37.94
CA GLY A 198 20.06 6.91 38.50
C GLY A 198 18.81 6.29 37.86
N CYS A 199 17.85 5.84 38.67
CA CYS A 199 16.60 5.25 38.20
C CYS A 199 15.37 5.95 38.79
N PRO A 200 14.26 6.08 38.02
CA PRO A 200 13.03 6.66 38.52
C PRO A 200 12.42 5.79 39.62
N THR A 201 11.59 6.35 40.49
CA THR A 201 10.86 5.55 41.48
C THR A 201 9.86 4.63 40.78
N PRO A 202 9.95 3.29 40.95
CA PRO A 202 8.97 2.37 40.38
C PRO A 202 7.60 2.60 41.01
N ILE A 203 6.57 2.70 40.17
CA ILE A 203 5.17 2.77 40.59
C ILE A 203 4.52 1.44 40.23
N ILE A 204 4.27 0.60 41.23
CA ILE A 204 3.66 -0.71 41.06
C ILE A 204 2.38 -0.75 41.90
N PRO A 205 1.19 -0.62 41.28
CA PRO A 205 -0.08 -0.68 41.99
C PRO A 205 -0.22 -1.99 42.77
N ASN A 206 -0.80 -1.94 43.96
CA ASN A 206 -1.03 -3.10 44.83
C ASN A 206 0.25 -3.84 45.28
N ALA A 207 1.44 -3.28 45.08
CA ALA A 207 2.69 -3.81 45.64
C ALA A 207 3.08 -3.10 46.94
N LYS A 208 3.70 -3.85 47.84
CA LYS A 208 4.37 -3.39 49.06
C LYS A 208 5.87 -3.56 48.87
N ARG A 209 6.65 -2.51 49.18
CA ARG A 209 8.11 -2.60 49.20
C ARG A 209 8.55 -3.32 50.47
N ILE A 210 9.22 -4.46 50.34
CA ILE A 210 9.65 -5.30 51.46
C ILE A 210 11.16 -5.22 51.73
N GLY A 211 11.95 -4.72 50.77
CA GLY A 211 13.40 -4.62 50.91
C GLY A 211 14.05 -3.59 49.98
N GLY A 212 15.35 -3.33 50.21
CA GLY A 212 16.18 -2.47 49.36
C GLY A 212 16.44 -1.06 49.87
N LYS A 213 16.86 -0.16 48.98
CA LYS A 213 17.20 1.24 49.29
C LYS A 213 15.97 2.16 49.24
N SER A 214 16.09 3.37 49.80
CA SER A 214 15.09 4.44 49.66
C SER A 214 15.48 5.40 48.51
N PRO A 215 14.53 6.12 47.89
CA PRO A 215 14.84 7.15 46.90
C PRO A 215 15.75 8.25 47.47
N PRO A 216 16.59 8.91 46.64
CA PRO A 216 16.78 8.70 45.20
C PRO A 216 17.61 7.45 44.87
N TYR A 217 17.23 6.72 43.81
CA TYR A 217 17.87 5.46 43.45
C TYR A 217 19.07 5.68 42.53
N LYS A 218 20.27 5.41 43.04
CA LYS A 218 21.52 5.44 42.27
C LYS A 218 21.80 4.09 41.61
N LEU A 219 22.72 4.11 40.64
CA LEU A 219 23.18 2.90 39.96
C LEU A 219 23.65 1.84 40.98
N GLY A 220 23.20 0.61 40.81
CA GLY A 220 23.46 -0.50 41.73
C GLY A 220 22.51 -0.60 42.93
N ASN A 221 21.67 0.40 43.21
CA ASN A 221 20.63 0.26 44.22
C ASN A 221 19.61 -0.81 43.79
N PHE A 222 19.12 -1.59 44.74
CA PHE A 222 18.08 -2.59 44.51
C PHE A 222 16.83 -2.32 45.36
N ILE A 223 15.70 -2.87 44.91
CA ILE A 223 14.41 -2.84 45.60
C ILE A 223 13.78 -4.22 45.51
N GLU A 224 13.09 -4.63 46.56
CA GLU A 224 12.31 -5.87 46.58
C GLU A 224 10.82 -5.58 46.86
N TYR A 225 9.94 -6.15 46.04
CA TYR A 225 8.48 -5.96 46.10
C TYR A 225 7.73 -7.28 46.33
N GLN A 226 6.62 -7.17 47.05
CA GLN A 226 5.62 -8.22 47.25
C GLN A 226 4.22 -7.66 46.99
N CYS A 227 3.35 -8.42 46.33
CA CYS A 227 1.96 -7.98 46.14
C CYS A 227 1.15 -8.03 47.43
N GLY A 228 0.19 -7.11 47.55
CA GLY A 228 -0.81 -7.12 48.61
C GLY A 228 -1.82 -8.26 48.46
N ASP A 229 -2.68 -8.41 49.46
CA ASP A 229 -3.66 -9.49 49.53
C ASP A 229 -4.62 -9.46 48.34
N GLY A 230 -4.91 -10.63 47.78
CA GLY A 230 -5.76 -10.76 46.58
C GLY A 230 -5.04 -10.57 45.25
N TYR A 231 -3.71 -10.33 45.26
CA TYR A 231 -2.90 -10.17 44.04
C TYR A 231 -1.73 -11.16 44.03
N ARG A 232 -1.33 -11.61 42.83
CA ARG A 232 -0.06 -12.33 42.59
C ARG A 232 0.94 -11.46 41.86
N LEU A 233 2.22 -11.70 42.14
CA LEU A 233 3.33 -11.06 41.44
C LEU A 233 3.51 -11.68 40.05
N GLU A 234 3.68 -10.84 39.05
CA GLU A 234 4.06 -11.22 37.69
C GLU A 234 5.35 -10.49 37.31
N GLY A 235 6.40 -11.26 37.06
CA GLY A 235 7.77 -10.76 36.92
C GLY A 235 8.63 -11.06 38.16
N ASP A 236 9.75 -10.36 38.28
CA ASP A 236 10.70 -10.51 39.39
C ASP A 236 10.47 -9.44 40.46
N GLY A 237 10.36 -9.85 41.71
CA GLY A 237 10.20 -8.95 42.85
C GLY A 237 11.46 -8.16 43.16
N TYR A 238 12.63 -8.66 42.76
CA TYR A 238 13.94 -8.08 43.02
C TYR A 238 14.45 -7.34 41.77
N ILE A 239 14.48 -6.02 41.84
CA ILE A 239 14.91 -5.16 40.73
C ILE A 239 16.16 -4.35 41.10
N VAL A 240 17.09 -4.21 40.15
CA VAL A 240 18.35 -3.46 40.34
C VAL A 240 18.42 -2.30 39.37
N CYS A 241 18.82 -1.13 39.85
CA CYS A 241 19.04 0.05 39.03
C CYS A 241 20.33 -0.11 38.21
N LYS A 242 20.18 -0.19 36.88
CA LYS A 242 21.28 -0.27 35.89
C LYS A 242 21.32 0.99 35.02
N ALA A 243 22.27 1.05 34.08
CA ALA A 243 22.52 2.22 33.24
C ALA A 243 21.34 2.59 32.33
N ASN A 244 20.46 1.63 32.00
CA ASN A 244 19.26 1.83 31.17
C ASN A 244 17.96 1.76 32.00
N GLY A 245 18.07 1.87 33.33
CA GLY A 245 16.93 1.78 34.25
C GLY A 245 16.89 0.49 35.07
N TRP A 246 15.70 0.19 35.59
CA TRP A 246 15.47 -1.02 36.38
C TRP A 246 15.60 -2.26 35.52
N SER A 247 16.36 -3.24 36.01
CA SER A 247 16.53 -4.52 35.36
C SER A 247 16.55 -5.63 36.42
N PRO A 248 15.61 -6.60 36.36
CA PRO A 248 14.49 -6.70 35.40
C PRO A 248 13.49 -5.53 35.50
N GLU A 249 12.59 -5.42 34.51
CA GLU A 249 11.55 -4.38 34.51
C GLU A 249 10.67 -4.50 35.76
N PRO A 250 10.12 -3.37 36.28
CA PRO A 250 9.26 -3.40 37.46
C PRO A 250 8.10 -4.41 37.31
N PRO A 251 7.90 -5.33 38.28
CA PRO A 251 6.88 -6.37 38.17
C PRO A 251 5.47 -5.77 38.24
N GLN A 252 4.47 -6.57 37.87
CA GLN A 252 3.06 -6.20 37.97
C GLN A 252 2.35 -7.05 39.03
N CYS A 253 1.43 -6.45 39.78
CA CYS A 253 0.55 -7.18 40.68
C CYS A 253 -0.82 -7.36 40.02
N ILE A 254 -1.14 -8.59 39.65
CA ILE A 254 -2.42 -8.91 39.00
C ILE A 254 -3.34 -9.66 39.95
N VAL A 255 -4.65 -9.49 39.79
CA VAL A 255 -5.64 -10.12 40.67
C VAL A 255 -5.52 -11.64 40.67
N LEU A 256 -5.64 -12.26 41.84
CA LEU A 256 -5.79 -13.71 41.96
C LEU A 256 -7.15 -14.11 41.35
N PRO A 257 -7.24 -15.20 40.57
CA PRO A 257 -8.51 -15.68 40.07
C PRO A 257 -9.41 -16.00 41.26
N THR A 258 -10.51 -15.27 41.40
CA THR A 258 -11.56 -15.60 42.36
C THR A 258 -12.15 -16.94 41.92
N THR A 259 -11.90 -18.00 42.69
CA THR A 259 -12.77 -19.18 42.62
C THR A 259 -14.15 -18.72 43.08
N THR A 260 -15.01 -18.38 42.12
CA THR A 260 -16.45 -18.40 42.37
C THR A 260 -16.78 -19.85 42.68
N THR A 261 -16.89 -20.17 43.97
CA THR A 261 -17.44 -21.43 44.44
C THR A 261 -18.90 -21.46 44.00
N THR A 262 -19.17 -21.96 42.80
CA THR A 262 -20.49 -22.43 42.43
C THR A 262 -20.77 -23.62 43.32
N THR A 263 -21.55 -23.38 44.39
CA THR A 263 -22.13 -24.41 45.25
C THR A 263 -22.91 -25.38 44.36
N THR A 264 -22.26 -26.46 43.93
CA THR A 264 -22.92 -27.57 43.24
C THR A 264 -23.20 -28.60 44.31
N THR A 265 -24.46 -28.65 44.72
CA THR A 265 -25.01 -29.58 45.70
C THR A 265 -24.69 -31.01 45.27
N THR A 266 -24.00 -31.73 46.15
CA THR A 266 -23.65 -33.14 46.00
C THR A 266 -24.92 -34.00 45.96
N THR A 267 -25.22 -34.59 44.79
CA THR A 267 -25.96 -35.84 44.69
C THR A 267 -25.13 -36.83 43.88
N THR A 268 -24.88 -37.98 44.49
CA THR A 268 -24.16 -39.14 43.95
C THR A 268 -24.92 -40.36 44.47
N PRO A 269 -24.95 -41.55 43.83
CA PRO A 269 -24.44 -41.96 42.50
C PRO A 269 -25.49 -42.71 41.63
N ALA A 270 -25.22 -42.80 40.32
CA ALA A 270 -25.59 -43.98 39.53
C ALA A 270 -24.48 -44.30 38.50
N THR A 271 -23.77 -45.40 38.77
CA THR A 271 -22.93 -46.21 37.87
C THR A 271 -23.84 -47.01 36.89
N PRO A 272 -23.43 -47.62 35.75
CA PRO A 272 -22.13 -47.75 35.03
C PRO A 272 -22.21 -47.30 33.54
N THR A 273 -21.12 -47.10 32.79
CA THR A 273 -20.40 -48.18 32.07
C THR A 273 -19.17 -47.61 31.35
N THR A 274 -18.11 -48.42 31.33
CA THR A 274 -16.79 -48.17 30.75
C THR A 274 -16.78 -48.33 29.23
N PRO A 275 -15.99 -47.49 28.52
CA PRO A 275 -15.14 -48.01 27.46
C PRO A 275 -13.64 -47.67 27.63
N LYS A 276 -12.86 -48.72 27.43
CA LYS A 276 -11.43 -48.89 27.09
C LYS A 276 -10.58 -47.63 26.78
N PRO A 277 -9.34 -47.54 27.31
CA PRO A 277 -8.41 -46.44 27.01
C PRO A 277 -7.68 -46.62 25.67
N PRO A 278 -7.43 -45.54 24.90
CA PRO A 278 -6.51 -45.55 23.78
C PRO A 278 -5.04 -45.44 24.25
N LYS A 279 -4.19 -46.05 23.42
CA LYS A 279 -2.77 -46.34 23.60
C LYS A 279 -1.92 -45.06 23.64
N ARG A 280 -0.95 -45.02 24.55
CA ARG A 280 0.01 -43.93 24.78
C ARG A 280 1.00 -43.85 23.60
N THR A 281 0.96 -42.77 22.82
CA THR A 281 2.00 -42.43 21.84
C THR A 281 3.04 -41.55 22.52
N ALA A 282 4.31 -41.97 22.47
CA ALA A 282 5.45 -41.26 23.04
C ALA A 282 5.80 -40.00 22.24
N LEU A 283 6.11 -38.92 22.96
CA LEU A 283 6.69 -37.69 22.43
C LEU A 283 8.17 -37.92 22.06
N PRO A 284 8.68 -37.37 20.94
CA PRO A 284 10.06 -37.61 20.54
C PRO A 284 11.05 -36.82 21.41
N THR A 285 12.12 -37.51 21.82
CA THR A 285 13.31 -36.98 22.51
C THR A 285 14.16 -36.09 21.58
N PRO A 286 14.95 -35.16 22.15
CA PRO A 286 15.87 -34.32 21.39
C PRO A 286 17.07 -35.14 20.87
N PRO A 287 17.64 -34.82 19.70
CA PRO A 287 18.75 -35.57 19.15
C PRO A 287 20.06 -35.25 19.87
N THR A 288 20.73 -36.32 20.29
CA THR A 288 22.10 -36.35 20.80
C THR A 288 23.10 -36.05 19.68
N THR A 289 23.98 -35.09 19.92
CA THR A 289 25.16 -34.76 19.13
C THR A 289 26.04 -35.99 18.90
N THR A 290 26.14 -36.42 17.63
CA THR A 290 27.14 -37.39 17.17
C THR A 290 28.23 -36.64 16.43
N THR A 291 29.42 -36.67 16.99
CA THR A 291 30.66 -36.13 16.43
C THR A 291 31.10 -36.99 15.24
N THR A 292 31.12 -36.41 14.05
CA THR A 292 31.88 -36.91 12.89
C THR A 292 32.72 -35.77 12.30
N PRO A 293 33.90 -36.07 11.75
CA PRO A 293 34.92 -35.05 11.46
C PRO A 293 34.53 -34.25 10.22
N VAL A 294 34.38 -32.93 10.40
CA VAL A 294 34.16 -31.99 9.30
C VAL A 294 35.52 -31.59 8.73
N THR A 295 35.75 -31.96 7.48
CA THR A 295 36.79 -31.45 6.60
C THR A 295 36.75 -29.92 6.58
N SER A 296 37.88 -29.29 6.87
CA SER A 296 38.06 -27.85 6.88
C SER A 296 37.88 -27.25 5.47
N THR A 297 36.69 -26.76 5.16
CA THR A 297 36.49 -25.84 4.04
C THR A 297 36.54 -24.42 4.57
N THR A 298 37.65 -23.76 4.30
CA THR A 298 37.92 -22.34 4.57
C THR A 298 36.80 -21.43 4.05
N PRO A 299 36.36 -20.40 4.81
CA PRO A 299 35.40 -19.43 4.33
C PRO A 299 36.01 -18.54 3.23
N LYS A 300 35.28 -18.43 2.12
CA LYS A 300 35.59 -17.57 0.97
C LYS A 300 35.56 -16.09 1.41
N PRO A 301 36.59 -15.28 1.12
CA PRO A 301 36.64 -13.90 1.57
C PRO A 301 35.57 -13.07 0.85
N SER A 302 34.95 -12.16 1.60
CA SER A 302 34.06 -11.13 1.09
C SER A 302 34.72 -10.37 -0.06
N GLU A 303 34.01 -10.28 -1.17
CA GLU A 303 34.43 -9.67 -2.42
C GLU A 303 34.52 -8.16 -2.23
N ARG A 304 35.62 -7.71 -1.63
CA ARG A 304 36.01 -6.31 -1.59
C ARG A 304 36.36 -5.94 -3.03
N THR A 305 35.59 -5.06 -3.65
CA THR A 305 35.83 -4.55 -5.01
C THR A 305 37.30 -4.12 -5.11
N ALA A 306 38.04 -4.79 -5.99
CA ALA A 306 39.48 -4.59 -6.10
C ALA A 306 39.77 -3.10 -6.42
N PRO A 307 40.84 -2.50 -5.90
CA PRO A 307 41.12 -1.07 -6.05
C PRO A 307 41.15 -0.59 -7.51
N TRP A 308 41.54 -1.49 -8.43
CA TRP A 308 41.58 -1.22 -9.87
C TRP A 308 40.18 -1.09 -10.49
N VAL A 309 39.15 -1.74 -9.92
CA VAL A 309 37.74 -1.61 -10.35
C VAL A 309 37.21 -0.23 -9.99
N VAL A 310 37.52 0.27 -8.78
CA VAL A 310 37.16 1.63 -8.37
C VAL A 310 37.88 2.66 -9.24
N ALA A 311 39.16 2.44 -9.56
CA ALA A 311 39.91 3.30 -10.47
C ALA A 311 39.31 3.31 -11.89
N LEU A 312 38.88 2.16 -12.42
CA LEU A 312 38.19 2.08 -13.71
C LEU A 312 36.87 2.86 -13.72
N ILE A 313 36.08 2.74 -12.65
CA ILE A 313 34.82 3.49 -12.51
C ILE A 313 35.09 4.99 -12.50
N VAL A 314 36.10 5.46 -11.75
CA VAL A 314 36.48 6.87 -11.72
C VAL A 314 36.94 7.35 -13.10
N VAL A 315 37.75 6.57 -13.82
CA VAL A 315 38.19 6.91 -15.19
C VAL A 315 37.00 7.00 -16.14
N ILE A 316 36.05 6.07 -16.08
CA ILE A 316 34.84 6.09 -16.92
C ILE A 316 33.99 7.33 -16.62
N VAL A 317 33.82 7.68 -15.34
CA VAL A 317 33.07 8.88 -14.94
C VAL A 317 33.77 10.15 -15.43
N LEU A 318 35.09 10.25 -15.34
CA LEU A 318 35.85 11.40 -15.85
C LEU A 318 35.74 11.54 -17.37
N ILE A 319 35.78 10.43 -18.11
CA ILE A 319 35.56 10.43 -19.57
C ILE A 319 34.14 10.89 -19.89
N ALA A 320 33.13 10.38 -19.18
CA ALA A 320 31.74 10.77 -19.40
C ALA A 320 31.51 12.27 -19.12
N VAL A 321 32.06 12.79 -18.03
CA VAL A 321 32.02 14.22 -17.70
C VAL A 321 32.73 15.05 -18.78
N GLY A 322 33.90 14.61 -19.26
CA GLY A 322 34.61 15.25 -20.36
C GLY A 322 33.79 15.31 -21.67
N VAL A 323 33.10 14.22 -22.02
CA VAL A 323 32.21 14.17 -23.20
C VAL A 323 31.04 15.13 -23.02
N ILE A 324 30.40 15.16 -21.84
CA ILE A 324 29.29 16.07 -21.54
C ILE A 324 29.74 17.53 -21.64
N ILE A 325 30.89 17.89 -21.05
CA ILE A 325 31.45 19.24 -21.16
C ILE A 325 31.73 19.58 -22.63
N CYS A 326 32.30 18.66 -23.41
CA CYS A 326 32.57 18.88 -24.83
C CYS A 326 31.28 19.11 -25.63
N LEU A 327 30.21 18.37 -25.33
CA LEU A 327 28.89 18.56 -25.94
C LEU A 327 28.27 19.92 -25.55
N ILE A 328 28.42 20.34 -24.30
CA ILE A 328 27.96 21.66 -23.83
C ILE A 328 28.74 22.78 -24.55
N VAL A 329 30.05 22.66 -24.68
CA VAL A 329 30.89 23.64 -25.40
C VAL A 329 30.56 23.66 -26.89
N LYS A 330 30.36 22.51 -27.54
CA LYS A 330 29.89 22.45 -28.94
C LYS A 330 28.53 23.10 -29.12
N ARG A 331 27.59 22.87 -28.19
CA ARG A 331 26.26 23.49 -28.21
C ARG A 331 26.33 25.01 -27.99
N LYS A 332 27.26 25.49 -27.15
CA LYS A 332 27.49 26.92 -26.92
C LYS A 332 28.13 27.61 -28.14
N ARG A 333 29.11 26.96 -28.80
CA ARG A 333 29.68 27.45 -30.07
C ARG A 333 28.65 27.49 -31.21
N SER A 334 27.78 26.48 -31.31
CA SER A 334 26.71 26.47 -32.32
C SER A 334 25.69 27.59 -32.12
N LYS A 335 25.35 27.91 -30.86
CA LYS A 335 24.48 29.05 -30.54
C LYS A 335 25.13 30.40 -30.85
N HIS A 336 26.45 30.53 -30.65
CA HIS A 336 27.17 31.75 -31.00
C HIS A 336 27.24 31.96 -32.51
N LEU A 337 27.55 30.92 -33.30
CA LEU A 337 27.54 30.99 -34.76
C LEU A 337 26.15 31.30 -35.36
N TYR A 338 25.07 30.89 -34.69
CA TYR A 338 23.71 31.24 -35.09
C TYR A 338 23.41 32.71 -34.80
N SER A 339 23.82 33.22 -33.64
CA SER A 339 23.61 34.61 -33.24
C SER A 339 24.41 35.59 -34.10
N ASP A 340 25.63 35.23 -34.49
CA ASP A 340 26.48 36.07 -35.36
C ASP A 340 25.94 36.15 -36.80
N LYS A 341 25.27 35.09 -37.31
CA LYS A 341 24.57 35.13 -38.61
C LYS A 341 23.31 36.01 -38.60
N VAL A 342 22.55 35.99 -37.51
CA VAL A 342 21.34 36.83 -37.35
C VAL A 342 21.70 38.32 -37.19
N ALA A 343 22.89 38.63 -36.66
CA ALA A 343 23.37 40.01 -36.55
C ALA A 343 23.82 40.60 -37.90
N THR A 344 24.39 39.80 -38.81
CA THR A 344 24.78 40.26 -40.16
C THR A 344 23.58 40.47 -41.09
N ASP A 345 22.52 39.65 -40.97
CA ASP A 345 21.33 39.75 -41.83
C ASP A 345 20.49 41.01 -41.53
N ASN A 346 20.53 41.51 -40.28
CA ASN A 346 19.83 42.73 -39.87
C ASN A 346 20.54 44.05 -40.25
N GLN A 347 21.76 43.97 -40.80
CA GLN A 347 22.54 45.16 -41.18
C GLN A 347 22.41 45.47 -42.69
N GLU A 348 22.04 44.51 -43.53
CA GLU A 348 21.81 44.74 -44.97
C GLU A 348 20.40 45.26 -45.30
N ASP A 349 19.43 45.13 -44.39
CA ASP A 349 18.06 45.65 -44.54
C ASP A 349 17.89 47.12 -44.07
N ARG A 350 19.00 47.82 -43.81
CA ARG A 350 19.03 49.19 -43.30
C ARG A 350 20.05 50.07 -44.02
N LEU A 351 20.05 50.05 -45.35
CA LEU A 351 20.73 51.01 -46.23
C LEU A 351 19.93 51.29 -47.49
#